data_AF-A0A521S196-F1
#
_entry.id   AF-A0A521S196-F1
#
_cell.length_a   1.000
_cell.length_b   1.000
_cell.length_c   1.000
_cell.angle_alpha   90.00
_cell.angle_beta   90.00
_cell.angle_gamma   90.00
#
_symmetry.space_group_name_H-M   'P 1'
#
loop_
_entity.id
_entity.type
_entity.pdbx_description
1 polymer ?
#
loop_
_entity_poly.entity_id
_entity_poly.type
_entity_poly.pdbx_seq_one_letter_code
_entity_poly.pdbx_strand_id
1 'polypeptide(L)'
;PRLTLLQYQLLYGAPAGPPDRFVAEALAATTNGDLTAITITTPYGPNEAAGRELVVDLRADVGPLAPPEGLEVLVGGGAADVEDVVAGIAADFPRTAAFILVSTYLVLFLLLRSVLLPLKALVMNSLSIAASFGALVWIFQDGNLGAILGTRPLGFVETTQPVILFCVLFGLSMDYEVFLLTRMRETWDTTRDNRAAVAHGLERSGRIVTSAALIVVVVAGSFAFADIVLIKALGLGIAIAVALDATVVRALLVPATMRLLGHWNWWVPGRLAARLPDIAEHAVDPEVRG
;
A
#
# COMPACT_ATOMS: atom_id res chain seq x y z
N PRO A 1 39.49 -2.81 14.72
CA PRO A 1 40.97 -3.00 14.69
C PRO A 1 41.70 -1.70 14.28
N ARG A 2 42.72 -1.28 15.05
CA ARG A 2 43.59 -0.12 14.71
C ARG A 2 44.80 -0.58 13.91
N LEU A 3 44.58 -1.05 12.69
CA LEU A 3 45.66 -1.40 11.77
C LEU A 3 45.92 -0.22 10.83
N THR A 4 47.18 0.16 10.69
CA THR A 4 47.62 1.14 9.70
C THR A 4 47.64 0.51 8.29
N LEU A 5 47.57 1.33 7.23
CA LEU A 5 47.63 0.86 5.84
C LEU A 5 48.82 -0.09 5.58
N LEU A 6 49.99 0.26 6.13
CA LEU A 6 51.22 -0.53 6.01
C LEU A 6 51.09 -1.91 6.67
N GLN A 7 50.44 -1.99 7.83
CA GLN A 7 50.20 -3.26 8.52
C GLN A 7 49.22 -4.15 7.74
N TYR A 8 48.22 -3.54 7.09
CA TYR A 8 47.31 -4.26 6.18
C TYR A 8 48.05 -4.83 4.96
N GLN A 9 48.99 -4.09 4.38
CA GLN A 9 49.78 -4.57 3.23
C GLN A 9 50.74 -5.71 3.60
N LEU A 10 51.37 -5.64 4.79
CA LEU A 10 52.27 -6.69 5.28
C LEU A 10 51.54 -8.01 5.59
N LEU A 11 50.27 -7.93 6.00
CA LEU A 11 49.40 -9.08 6.23
C LEU A 11 49.19 -9.95 4.98
N TYR A 12 49.06 -9.34 3.80
CA TYR A 12 48.91 -10.02 2.52
C TYR A 12 50.25 -10.41 1.86
N GLY A 13 51.38 -9.86 2.33
CA GLY A 13 52.72 -10.15 1.80
C GLY A 13 53.38 -11.40 2.38
N ALA A 14 52.77 -12.06 3.37
CA ALA A 14 53.34 -13.22 4.06
C ALA A 14 52.74 -14.55 3.52
N PRO A 15 53.51 -15.39 2.82
CA PRO A 15 53.01 -16.64 2.23
C PRO A 15 52.58 -17.71 3.25
N ALA A 16 52.93 -17.55 4.53
CA ALA A 16 52.54 -18.43 5.63
C ALA A 16 51.29 -17.96 6.40
N GLY A 17 50.66 -16.85 5.95
CA GLY A 17 49.59 -16.18 6.69
C GLY A 17 50.12 -15.31 7.85
N PRO A 18 49.23 -14.55 8.52
CA PRO A 18 49.64 -13.70 9.62
C PRO A 18 50.21 -14.48 10.80
N PRO A 19 51.34 -14.04 11.39
CA PRO A 19 51.93 -14.69 12.57
C PRO A 19 51.09 -14.51 13.85
N ASP A 20 50.18 -13.53 13.87
CA ASP A 20 49.32 -13.25 15.01
C ASP A 20 48.07 -14.15 14.97
N ARG A 21 47.90 -14.96 16.03
CA ARG A 21 46.75 -15.87 16.20
C ARG A 21 45.41 -15.14 16.16
N PHE A 22 45.29 -13.95 16.75
CA PHE A 22 44.04 -13.20 16.74
C PHE A 22 43.69 -12.71 15.34
N VAL A 23 44.70 -12.37 14.54
CA VAL A 23 44.51 -11.94 13.16
C VAL A 23 44.18 -13.13 12.26
N ALA A 24 44.81 -14.29 12.48
CA ALA A 24 44.46 -15.53 11.79
C ALA A 24 43.02 -15.99 12.09
N GLU A 25 42.59 -15.94 13.36
CA GLU A 25 41.20 -16.25 13.75
C GLU A 25 40.20 -15.24 13.14
N ALA A 26 40.55 -13.94 13.09
CA ALA A 26 39.71 -12.93 12.46
C ALA A 26 39.60 -13.09 10.93
N LEU A 27 40.70 -13.38 10.23
CA LEU A 27 40.66 -13.69 8.80
C LEU A 27 39.86 -14.96 8.52
N ALA A 28 40.06 -16.03 9.29
CA ALA A 28 39.28 -17.25 9.13
C ALA A 28 37.77 -17.04 9.37
N ALA A 29 37.40 -16.09 10.24
CA ALA A 29 36.00 -15.74 10.51
C ALA A 29 35.38 -14.79 9.46
N THR A 30 36.20 -14.06 8.69
CA THR A 30 35.73 -13.03 7.74
C THR A 30 35.99 -13.37 6.29
N THR A 31 36.86 -14.34 5.99
CA THR A 31 37.23 -14.73 4.63
C THR A 31 36.94 -16.20 4.38
N ASN A 32 36.32 -16.50 3.24
CA ASN A 32 36.09 -17.87 2.79
C ASN A 32 36.14 -17.94 1.26
N GLY A 33 37.18 -18.58 0.72
CA GLY A 33 37.43 -18.63 -0.73
C GLY A 33 37.55 -17.22 -1.30
N ASP A 34 36.66 -16.88 -2.24
CA ASP A 34 36.65 -15.61 -2.95
C ASP A 34 35.81 -14.53 -2.22
N LEU A 35 35.31 -14.83 -1.01
CA LEU A 35 34.38 -13.97 -0.27
C LEU A 35 35.08 -13.38 0.97
N THR A 36 35.03 -12.06 1.13
CA THR A 36 35.53 -11.34 2.30
C THR A 36 34.43 -10.47 2.89
N ALA A 37 34.12 -10.67 4.18
CA ALA A 37 33.12 -9.92 4.92
C ALA A 37 33.78 -8.78 5.71
N ILE A 38 33.28 -7.55 5.51
CA ILE A 38 33.70 -6.36 6.26
C ILE A 38 32.49 -5.83 7.02
N THR A 39 32.58 -5.82 8.35
CA THR A 39 31.53 -5.25 9.19
C THR A 39 31.81 -3.77 9.45
N ILE A 40 30.93 -2.90 8.94
CA ILE A 40 30.96 -1.47 9.20
C ILE A 40 29.92 -1.17 10.28
N THR A 41 30.35 -0.60 11.41
CA THR A 41 29.43 -0.11 12.45
C THR A 41 29.24 1.38 12.29
N THR A 42 28.02 1.79 12.01
CA THR A 42 27.64 3.20 11.83
C THR A 42 26.87 3.69 13.05
N PRO A 43 26.87 5.00 13.33
CA PRO A 43 26.01 5.57 14.37
C PRO A 43 24.54 5.71 13.93
N TYR A 44 24.24 5.46 12.65
CA TYR A 44 22.92 5.66 12.06
C TYR A 44 22.04 4.42 12.19
N GLY A 45 20.77 4.61 12.57
CA GLY A 45 19.78 3.54 12.57
C GLY A 45 19.40 3.06 11.15
N PRO A 46 18.89 1.81 11.01
CA PRO A 46 18.47 1.25 9.71
C PRO A 46 17.43 2.07 8.93
N ASN A 47 16.55 2.79 9.63
CA ASN A 47 15.48 3.58 9.02
C ASN A 47 15.85 5.07 8.84
N GLU A 48 17.07 5.47 9.26
CA GLU A 48 17.52 6.85 9.11
C GLU A 48 17.97 7.13 7.67
N ALA A 49 17.67 8.33 7.17
CA ALA A 49 18.05 8.75 5.83
C ALA A 49 19.56 8.63 5.59
N ALA A 50 20.39 9.02 6.57
CA ALA A 50 21.84 8.93 6.48
C ALA A 50 22.35 7.48 6.38
N GLY A 51 21.69 6.53 7.05
CA GLY A 51 22.04 5.11 6.95
C GLY A 51 21.72 4.55 5.57
N ARG A 52 20.58 4.96 4.97
CA ARG A 52 20.18 4.56 3.62
C ARG A 52 21.05 5.18 2.53
N GLU A 53 21.37 6.47 2.66
CA GLU A 53 22.27 7.18 1.74
C GLU A 53 23.66 6.53 1.71
N LEU A 54 24.19 6.13 2.87
CA LEU A 54 25.45 5.40 2.94
C LEU A 54 25.39 4.06 2.21
N VAL A 55 24.28 3.32 2.26
CA VAL A 55 24.12 2.08 1.49
C VAL A 55 24.16 2.36 -0.01
N VAL A 56 23.50 3.42 -0.46
CA VAL A 56 23.52 3.84 -1.86
C VAL A 56 24.95 4.20 -2.29
N ASP A 57 25.68 4.96 -1.47
CA ASP A 57 27.07 5.33 -1.73
C ASP A 57 28.02 4.13 -1.75
N LEU A 58 27.83 3.15 -0.86
CA LEU A 58 28.63 1.92 -0.83
C LEU A 58 28.36 1.00 -2.01
N ARG A 59 27.18 1.09 -2.62
CA ARG A 59 26.79 0.31 -3.81
C ARG A 59 27.09 1.04 -5.12
N ALA A 60 27.51 2.30 -5.07
CA ALA A 60 27.73 3.09 -6.27
C ALA A 60 28.99 2.61 -7.02
N ASP A 61 28.84 2.35 -8.32
CA ASP A 61 29.95 1.97 -9.23
C ASP A 61 30.95 3.12 -9.48
N VAL A 62 30.58 4.34 -9.06
CA VAL A 62 31.36 5.55 -9.27
C VAL A 62 31.43 6.32 -7.96
N GLY A 63 32.65 6.61 -7.51
CA GLY A 63 32.88 7.38 -6.29
C GLY A 63 34.10 6.92 -5.51
N PRO A 64 34.37 7.56 -4.36
CA PRO A 64 35.50 7.20 -3.50
C PRO A 64 35.36 5.82 -2.86
N LEU A 65 34.14 5.25 -2.87
CA LEU A 65 33.80 3.94 -2.29
C LEU A 65 33.55 2.86 -3.35
N ALA A 66 33.76 3.17 -4.64
CA ALA A 66 33.50 2.24 -5.72
C ALA A 66 34.39 0.98 -5.62
N PRO A 67 33.87 -0.20 -6.01
CA PRO A 67 34.65 -1.43 -6.03
C PRO A 67 35.89 -1.28 -6.93
N PRO A 68 37.07 -1.76 -6.50
CA PRO A 68 38.22 -1.89 -7.39
C PRO A 68 37.92 -2.86 -8.54
N GLU A 69 38.61 -2.69 -9.68
CA GLU A 69 38.41 -3.55 -10.85
C GLU A 69 38.57 -5.05 -10.49
N GLY A 70 37.57 -5.86 -10.85
CA GLY A 70 37.56 -7.31 -10.61
C GLY A 70 36.98 -7.75 -9.27
N LEU A 71 36.49 -6.83 -8.43
CA LEU A 71 35.80 -7.13 -7.17
C LEU A 71 34.31 -6.81 -7.26
N GLU A 72 33.48 -7.74 -6.78
CA GLU A 72 32.05 -7.51 -6.56
C GLU A 72 31.82 -7.15 -5.09
N VAL A 73 31.12 -6.04 -4.83
CA VAL A 73 30.82 -5.58 -3.47
C VAL A 73 29.35 -5.84 -3.18
N LEU A 74 29.09 -6.74 -2.22
CA LEU A 74 27.76 -7.03 -1.72
C LEU A 74 27.55 -6.28 -0.40
N VAL A 75 26.60 -5.33 -0.40
CA VAL A 75 26.28 -4.52 0.79
C VAL A 75 25.01 -5.06 1.44
N GLY A 76 25.15 -5.52 2.68
CA GLY A 76 24.03 -6.01 3.51
C GLY A 76 23.94 -5.27 4.86
N GLY A 77 23.11 -5.80 5.76
CA GLY A 77 22.85 -5.22 7.09
C GLY A 77 21.56 -4.40 7.12
N GLY A 78 21.14 -3.98 8.31
CA GLY A 78 19.76 -3.51 8.52
C GLY A 78 19.31 -2.36 7.60
N ALA A 79 20.16 -1.38 7.30
CA ALA A 79 19.83 -0.30 6.37
C ALA A 79 19.71 -0.79 4.92
N ALA A 80 20.56 -1.74 4.51
CA ALA A 80 20.53 -2.34 3.19
C ALA A 80 19.31 -3.24 3.02
N ASP A 81 18.95 -4.02 4.05
CA ASP A 81 17.73 -4.83 4.05
C ASP A 81 16.48 -3.96 3.88
N VAL A 82 16.41 -2.82 4.60
CA VAL A 82 15.30 -1.86 4.46
C VAL A 82 15.27 -1.27 3.05
N GLU A 83 16.41 -0.86 2.50
CA GLU A 83 16.48 -0.30 1.14
C GLU A 83 16.05 -1.33 0.08
N ASP A 84 16.50 -2.57 0.20
CA ASP A 84 16.17 -3.65 -0.74
C ASP A 84 14.67 -3.98 -0.70
N VAL A 85 14.07 -4.00 0.50
CA VAL A 85 12.62 -4.18 0.66
C VAL A 85 11.85 -3.00 0.06
N VAL A 86 12.28 -1.76 0.32
CA VAL A 86 11.66 -0.55 -0.25
C VAL A 86 11.73 -0.58 -1.77
N ALA A 87 12.91 -0.85 -2.33
CA ALA A 87 13.12 -0.90 -3.78
C ALA A 87 12.30 -2.01 -4.43
N GLY A 88 12.26 -3.20 -3.83
CA GLY A 88 11.43 -4.32 -4.30
C GLY A 88 9.95 -3.97 -4.30
N ILE A 89 9.43 -3.43 -3.20
CA ILE A 89 8.03 -2.99 -3.10
C ILE A 89 7.73 -1.90 -4.14
N ALA A 90 8.59 -0.89 -4.26
CA ALA A 90 8.39 0.21 -5.20
C ALA A 90 8.40 -0.25 -6.66
N ALA A 91 9.19 -1.27 -7.00
CA ALA A 91 9.23 -1.84 -8.34
C ALA A 91 7.99 -2.67 -8.69
N ASP A 92 7.44 -3.42 -7.73
CA ASP A 92 6.32 -4.32 -7.95
C ASP A 92 4.93 -3.71 -7.68
N PHE A 93 4.88 -2.69 -6.83
CA PHE A 93 3.62 -2.01 -6.48
C PHE A 93 2.87 -1.46 -7.70
N PRO A 94 3.49 -0.78 -8.68
CA PRO A 94 2.77 -0.27 -9.86
C PRO A 94 2.13 -1.39 -10.69
N ARG A 95 2.82 -2.52 -10.85
CA ARG A 95 2.30 -3.68 -11.59
C ARG A 95 1.11 -4.31 -10.85
N THR A 96 1.25 -4.48 -9.53
CA THR A 96 0.22 -5.05 -8.66
C THR A 96 -1.01 -4.15 -8.60
N ALA A 97 -0.81 -2.84 -8.39
CA ALA A 97 -1.88 -1.85 -8.38
C ALA A 97 -2.58 -1.81 -9.75
N ALA A 98 -1.84 -1.77 -10.86
CA ALA A 98 -2.44 -1.81 -12.19
C ALA A 98 -3.29 -3.08 -12.41
N PHE A 99 -2.79 -4.25 -11.99
CA PHE A 99 -3.54 -5.50 -12.07
C PHE A 99 -4.84 -5.45 -11.26
N ILE A 100 -4.79 -4.96 -10.02
CA ILE A 100 -5.96 -4.80 -9.16
C ILE A 100 -6.96 -3.81 -9.79
N LEU A 101 -6.50 -2.61 -10.16
CA LEU A 101 -7.36 -1.59 -10.75
C LEU A 101 -8.01 -2.08 -12.06
N VAL A 102 -7.26 -2.71 -12.96
CA VAL A 102 -7.79 -3.21 -14.23
C VAL A 102 -8.76 -4.36 -14.00
N SER A 103 -8.42 -5.35 -13.18
CA SER A 103 -9.31 -6.49 -12.90
C SER A 103 -10.61 -6.04 -12.26
N THR A 104 -10.54 -5.15 -11.26
CA THR A 104 -11.71 -4.58 -10.61
C THR A 104 -12.54 -3.72 -11.56
N TYR A 105 -11.91 -2.89 -12.38
CA TYR A 105 -12.60 -2.12 -13.40
C TYR A 105 -13.36 -3.02 -14.37
N LEU A 106 -12.74 -4.12 -14.83
CA LEU A 106 -13.38 -5.08 -15.74
C LEU A 106 -14.58 -5.77 -15.09
N VAL A 107 -14.45 -6.21 -13.83
CA VAL A 107 -15.56 -6.83 -13.08
C VAL A 107 -16.73 -5.85 -12.95
N LEU A 108 -16.46 -4.61 -12.51
CA LEU A 108 -17.49 -3.58 -12.39
C LEU A 108 -18.08 -3.17 -13.73
N PHE A 109 -17.26 -3.11 -14.78
CA PHE A 109 -17.71 -2.81 -16.13
C PHE A 109 -18.71 -3.86 -16.64
N LEU A 110 -18.41 -5.14 -16.41
CA LEU A 110 -19.30 -6.26 -16.75
C LEU A 110 -20.59 -6.20 -15.94
N LEU A 111 -20.50 -5.97 -14.63
CA LEU A 111 -21.65 -5.95 -13.72
C LEU A 111 -22.58 -4.77 -13.97
N LEU A 112 -22.01 -3.57 -14.12
CA LEU A 112 -22.77 -2.33 -14.21
C LEU A 112 -23.12 -1.93 -15.64
N ARG A 113 -22.53 -2.61 -16.64
CA ARG A 113 -22.64 -2.27 -18.07
C ARG A 113 -22.53 -0.75 -18.24
N SER A 114 -21.43 -0.18 -17.76
CA SER A 114 -21.10 1.24 -17.85
C SER A 114 -19.59 1.43 -17.82
N VAL A 115 -19.09 2.36 -18.63
CA VAL A 115 -17.66 2.74 -18.65
C VAL A 115 -17.33 3.74 -17.55
N LEU A 116 -18.25 4.66 -17.25
CA LEU A 116 -17.99 5.77 -16.33
C LEU A 116 -18.21 5.39 -14.86
N LEU A 117 -19.13 4.47 -14.55
CA LEU A 117 -19.39 4.04 -13.16
C LEU A 117 -18.20 3.33 -12.51
N PRO A 118 -17.52 2.38 -13.18
CA PRO A 118 -16.33 1.75 -12.62
C PRO A 118 -15.18 2.74 -12.47
N LEU A 119 -14.97 3.62 -13.44
CA LEU A 119 -13.88 4.60 -13.39
C LEU A 119 -14.04 5.54 -12.21
N LYS A 120 -15.23 6.13 -12.02
CA LYS A 120 -15.48 7.02 -10.88
C LYS A 120 -15.31 6.28 -9.55
N ALA A 121 -15.76 5.02 -9.46
CA ALA A 121 -15.64 4.21 -8.25
C ALA A 121 -14.17 4.05 -7.85
N LEU A 122 -13.31 3.71 -8.81
CA LEU A 122 -11.87 3.63 -8.59
C LEU A 122 -11.27 4.96 -8.14
N VAL A 123 -11.67 6.09 -8.76
CA VAL A 123 -11.18 7.43 -8.38
C VAL A 123 -11.61 7.80 -6.96
N MET A 124 -12.88 7.55 -6.62
CA MET A 124 -13.43 7.83 -5.30
C MET A 124 -12.75 6.99 -4.21
N ASN A 125 -12.56 5.70 -4.45
CA ASN A 125 -11.83 4.82 -3.53
C ASN A 125 -10.37 5.28 -3.35
N SER A 126 -9.69 5.58 -4.46
CA SER A 126 -8.30 6.08 -4.42
C SER A 126 -8.17 7.37 -3.63
N LEU A 127 -9.19 8.26 -3.68
CA LEU A 127 -9.21 9.49 -2.91
C LEU A 127 -9.28 9.22 -1.39
N SER A 128 -10.14 8.29 -0.94
CA SER A 128 -10.21 7.88 0.46
C SER A 128 -8.89 7.30 0.96
N ILE A 129 -8.26 6.44 0.16
CA ILE A 129 -6.97 5.83 0.48
C ILE A 129 -5.87 6.89 0.57
N ALA A 130 -5.79 7.80 -0.40
CA ALA A 130 -4.83 8.89 -0.41
C ALA A 130 -5.02 9.84 0.79
N ALA A 131 -6.27 10.17 1.13
CA ALA A 131 -6.57 11.00 2.30
C ALA A 131 -6.15 10.32 3.60
N SER A 132 -6.33 9.01 3.72
CA SER A 132 -5.85 8.25 4.88
C SER A 132 -4.34 8.20 4.96
N PHE A 133 -3.63 8.04 3.83
CA PHE A 133 -2.17 8.15 3.82
C PHE A 133 -1.68 9.53 4.22
N GLY A 134 -2.32 10.59 3.71
CA GLY A 134 -2.01 11.96 4.12
C GLY A 134 -2.21 12.17 5.62
N ALA A 135 -3.29 11.61 6.19
CA ALA A 135 -3.52 11.64 7.63
C ALA A 135 -2.46 10.84 8.40
N LEU A 136 -2.02 9.69 7.88
CA LEU A 136 -1.00 8.87 8.53
C LEU A 136 0.35 9.59 8.60
N VAL A 137 0.78 10.21 7.50
CA VAL A 137 1.98 11.05 7.45
C VAL A 137 1.85 12.19 8.46
N TRP A 138 0.74 12.92 8.42
CA TRP A 138 0.52 14.05 9.32
C TRP A 138 0.51 13.65 10.81
N ILE A 139 0.02 12.45 11.14
CA ILE A 139 -0.09 11.98 12.53
C ILE A 139 1.21 11.36 13.04
N PHE A 140 1.79 10.42 12.29
CA PHE A 140 2.89 9.57 12.76
C PHE A 140 4.27 10.02 12.30
N GLN A 141 4.36 10.59 11.08
CA GLN A 141 5.62 11.13 10.57
C GLN A 141 5.86 12.54 11.12
N ASP A 142 4.87 13.43 11.03
CA ASP A 142 4.99 14.81 11.53
C ASP A 142 4.71 14.92 13.04
N GLY A 143 4.07 13.92 13.65
CA GLY A 143 3.82 13.86 15.09
C GLY A 143 2.63 14.68 15.58
N ASN A 144 1.78 15.19 14.68
CA ASN A 144 0.57 15.93 15.08
C ASN A 144 -0.42 14.93 15.68
N LEU A 145 -0.73 15.05 16.99
CA LEU A 145 -1.44 14.07 17.86
C LEU A 145 -0.55 13.12 18.68
N GLY A 146 0.78 13.22 18.61
CA GLY A 146 1.67 12.39 19.42
C GLY A 146 1.38 12.45 20.93
N ALA A 147 1.06 13.65 21.45
CA ALA A 147 0.72 13.88 22.85
C ALA A 147 -0.61 13.22 23.29
N ILE A 148 -1.59 13.12 22.40
CA ILE A 148 -2.91 12.53 22.70
C ILE A 148 -2.86 11.00 22.57
N LEU A 149 -2.13 10.51 21.57
CA LEU A 149 -1.99 9.09 21.29
C LEU A 149 -0.91 8.42 22.14
N GLY A 150 -0.14 9.18 22.93
CA GLY A 150 1.00 8.65 23.69
C GLY A 150 2.09 8.07 22.77
N THR A 151 2.30 8.67 21.60
CA THR A 151 3.30 8.23 20.62
C THR A 151 4.39 9.27 20.46
N ARG A 152 5.62 8.80 20.28
CA ARG A 152 6.72 9.66 19.82
C ARG A 152 6.72 9.62 18.29
N PRO A 153 6.94 10.75 17.61
CA PRO A 153 7.07 10.76 16.16
C PRO A 153 8.22 9.82 15.76
N LEU A 154 7.94 8.91 14.85
CA LEU A 154 8.94 7.99 14.31
C LEU A 154 9.83 8.69 13.29
N GLY A 155 9.35 9.78 12.68
CA GLY A 155 10.03 10.49 11.58
C GLY A 155 9.94 9.76 10.23
N PHE A 156 9.34 8.57 10.21
CA PHE A 156 9.09 7.79 9.00
C PHE A 156 7.79 6.97 9.14
N VAL A 157 7.24 6.57 8.00
CA VAL A 157 6.19 5.55 7.88
C VAL A 157 6.87 4.24 7.50
N GLU A 158 6.48 3.13 8.12
CA GLU A 158 7.09 1.84 7.80
C GLU A 158 6.69 1.41 6.38
N THR A 159 7.67 0.92 5.62
CA THR A 159 7.58 0.68 4.17
C THR A 159 6.45 -0.26 3.76
N THR A 160 6.11 -1.24 4.60
CA THR A 160 5.08 -2.24 4.31
C THR A 160 3.67 -1.69 4.58
N GLN A 161 3.53 -0.68 5.44
CA GLN A 161 2.23 -0.13 5.82
C GLN A 161 1.40 0.39 4.63
N PRO A 162 1.96 1.16 3.66
CA PRO A 162 1.19 1.60 2.52
C PRO A 162 0.65 0.47 1.66
N VAL A 163 1.42 -0.59 1.47
CA VAL A 163 0.97 -1.75 0.68
C VAL A 163 -0.16 -2.48 1.39
N ILE A 164 -0.01 -2.77 2.68
CA ILE A 164 -1.04 -3.45 3.46
C ILE A 164 -2.31 -2.59 3.51
N LEU A 165 -2.17 -1.30 3.78
CA LEU A 165 -3.30 -0.39 3.89
C LEU A 165 -4.03 -0.28 2.54
N PHE A 166 -3.30 -0.17 1.43
CA PHE A 166 -3.87 -0.20 0.09
C PHE A 166 -4.66 -1.50 -0.14
N CYS A 167 -4.06 -2.67 0.09
CA CYS A 167 -4.73 -3.96 -0.15
C CYS A 167 -6.00 -4.13 0.70
N VAL A 168 -5.92 -3.80 1.99
CA VAL A 168 -7.06 -3.92 2.93
C VAL A 168 -8.17 -2.95 2.57
N LEU A 169 -7.84 -1.67 2.39
CA LEU A 169 -8.83 -0.64 2.09
C LEU A 169 -9.45 -0.81 0.72
N PHE A 170 -8.65 -1.17 -0.27
CA PHE A 170 -9.15 -1.40 -1.60
C PHE A 170 -10.14 -2.56 -1.60
N GLY A 171 -9.81 -3.69 -0.97
CA GLY A 171 -10.74 -4.81 -0.81
C GLY A 171 -12.05 -4.40 -0.10
N LEU A 172 -11.93 -3.75 1.06
CA LEU A 172 -13.11 -3.31 1.84
C LEU A 172 -13.99 -2.30 1.08
N SER A 173 -13.40 -1.30 0.44
CA SER A 173 -14.16 -0.26 -0.26
C SER A 173 -14.86 -0.82 -1.50
N MET A 174 -14.18 -1.71 -2.25
CA MET A 174 -14.74 -2.29 -3.47
C MET A 174 -16.00 -3.12 -3.19
N ASP A 175 -16.02 -3.91 -2.11
CA ASP A 175 -17.19 -4.73 -1.76
C ASP A 175 -18.45 -3.88 -1.53
N TYR A 176 -18.31 -2.73 -0.86
CA TYR A 176 -19.44 -1.83 -0.62
C TYR A 176 -19.83 -1.00 -1.84
N GLU A 177 -18.85 -0.56 -2.62
CA GLU A 177 -19.06 0.17 -3.88
C GLU A 177 -19.86 -0.69 -4.88
N VAL A 178 -19.46 -1.96 -5.04
CA VAL A 178 -20.16 -2.95 -5.86
C VAL A 178 -21.61 -3.09 -5.40
N PHE A 179 -21.84 -3.28 -4.09
CA PHE A 179 -23.19 -3.44 -3.55
C PHE A 179 -24.07 -2.21 -3.81
N LEU A 180 -23.54 -1.01 -3.56
CA LEU A 180 -24.25 0.25 -3.78
C LEU A 180 -24.60 0.46 -5.26
N LEU A 181 -23.61 0.33 -6.15
CA LEU A 181 -23.78 0.57 -7.57
C LEU A 181 -24.70 -0.46 -8.23
N THR A 182 -24.67 -1.71 -7.77
CA THR A 182 -25.60 -2.75 -8.24
C THR A 182 -27.04 -2.38 -7.91
N ARG A 183 -27.33 -1.92 -6.69
CA ARG A 183 -28.68 -1.47 -6.32
C ARG A 183 -29.15 -0.23 -7.08
N MET A 184 -28.24 0.71 -7.35
CA MET A 184 -28.54 1.85 -8.22
C MET A 184 -28.85 1.38 -9.65
N ARG A 185 -28.10 0.39 -10.16
CA ARG A 185 -28.28 -0.17 -11.50
C ARG A 185 -29.62 -0.88 -11.66
N GLU A 186 -30.01 -1.72 -10.70
CA GLU A 186 -31.33 -2.39 -10.69
C GLU A 186 -32.49 -1.39 -10.84
N THR A 187 -32.41 -0.28 -10.09
CA THR A 187 -33.44 0.76 -10.15
C THR A 187 -33.40 1.52 -11.47
N TRP A 188 -32.20 1.81 -11.99
CA TRP A 188 -32.02 2.45 -13.29
C TRP A 188 -32.59 1.60 -14.44
N ASP A 189 -32.37 0.29 -14.44
CA ASP A 189 -32.82 -0.59 -15.51
C ASP A 189 -34.35 -0.65 -15.60
N THR A 190 -35.05 -0.46 -14.47
CA THR A 190 -36.51 -0.42 -14.43
C THR A 190 -37.08 0.99 -14.69
N THR A 191 -36.49 2.02 -14.08
CA THR A 191 -37.09 3.38 -14.07
C THR A 191 -36.54 4.31 -15.14
N ARG A 192 -35.33 4.08 -15.64
CA ARG A 192 -34.57 5.00 -16.50
C ARG A 192 -34.44 6.42 -15.91
N ASP A 193 -34.66 6.59 -14.61
CA ASP A 193 -34.51 7.87 -13.90
C ASP A 193 -33.29 7.81 -12.97
N ASN A 194 -32.30 8.65 -13.28
CA ASN A 194 -31.04 8.71 -12.54
C ASN A 194 -31.25 9.21 -11.11
N ARG A 195 -32.22 10.11 -10.87
CA ARG A 195 -32.49 10.62 -9.52
C ARG A 195 -33.14 9.55 -8.66
N ALA A 196 -34.14 8.85 -9.19
CA ALA A 196 -34.78 7.73 -8.51
C ALA A 196 -33.77 6.60 -8.23
N ALA A 197 -32.90 6.28 -9.19
CA ALA A 197 -31.88 5.26 -9.04
C ALA A 197 -30.88 5.56 -7.92
N VAL A 198 -30.38 6.79 -7.86
CA VAL A 198 -29.45 7.21 -6.79
C VAL A 198 -30.16 7.22 -5.43
N ALA A 199 -31.39 7.78 -5.36
CA ALA A 199 -32.15 7.88 -4.12
C ALA A 199 -32.48 6.50 -3.52
N HIS A 200 -33.05 5.59 -4.31
CA HIS A 200 -33.37 4.23 -3.86
C HIS A 200 -32.12 3.41 -3.55
N GLY A 201 -31.07 3.55 -4.35
CA GLY A 201 -29.79 2.90 -4.09
C GLY A 201 -29.23 3.28 -2.72
N LEU A 202 -29.24 4.58 -2.38
CA LEU A 202 -28.77 5.09 -1.10
C LEU A 202 -29.69 4.69 0.07
N GLU A 203 -31.01 4.76 -0.11
CA GLU A 203 -31.99 4.40 0.92
C GLU A 203 -31.84 2.93 1.35
N ARG A 204 -31.72 2.02 0.39
CA ARG A 204 -31.72 0.57 0.66
C ARG A 204 -30.38 0.07 1.19
N SER A 205 -29.27 0.65 0.73
CA SER A 205 -27.92 0.22 1.10
C SER A 205 -27.32 1.03 2.25
N GLY A 206 -27.75 2.27 2.45
CA GLY A 206 -27.15 3.21 3.40
C GLY A 206 -27.08 2.67 4.82
N ARG A 207 -28.19 2.14 5.35
CA ARG A 207 -28.20 1.60 6.72
C ARG A 207 -27.23 0.41 6.90
N ILE A 208 -27.18 -0.50 5.92
CA ILE A 208 -26.31 -1.68 5.99
C ILE A 208 -24.85 -1.26 5.92
N VAL A 209 -24.50 -0.40 4.96
CA VAL A 209 -23.12 0.06 4.75
C VAL A 209 -22.63 0.89 5.93
N THR A 210 -23.42 1.84 6.43
CA THR A 210 -23.02 2.66 7.58
C THR A 210 -22.84 1.81 8.85
N SER A 211 -23.68 0.78 9.04
CA SER A 211 -23.54 -0.13 10.19
C SER A 211 -22.26 -0.95 10.10
N ALA A 212 -21.94 -1.48 8.92
CA ALA A 212 -20.71 -2.23 8.69
C ALA A 212 -19.46 -1.34 8.83
N ALA A 213 -19.50 -0.14 8.24
CA ALA A 213 -18.43 0.85 8.37
C ALA A 213 -18.20 1.24 9.83
N LEU A 214 -19.26 1.43 10.62
CA LEU A 214 -19.13 1.74 12.04
C LEU A 214 -18.41 0.63 12.81
N ILE A 215 -18.72 -0.64 12.54
CA ILE A 215 -18.03 -1.78 13.17
C ILE A 215 -16.55 -1.74 12.82
N VAL A 216 -16.21 -1.57 11.54
CA VAL A 216 -14.81 -1.51 11.09
C VAL A 216 -14.07 -0.33 11.72
N VAL A 217 -14.68 0.85 11.77
CA VAL A 217 -14.09 2.05 12.39
C VAL A 217 -13.87 1.84 13.89
N VAL A 218 -14.80 1.23 14.61
CA VAL A 218 -14.66 0.95 16.05
C VAL A 218 -13.55 -0.08 16.29
N VAL A 219 -13.53 -1.17 15.53
CA VAL A 219 -12.52 -2.23 15.68
C VAL A 219 -11.13 -1.70 15.31
N ALA A 220 -10.98 -1.07 14.15
CA ALA A 220 -9.71 -0.51 13.71
C ALA A 220 -9.27 0.66 14.60
N GLY A 221 -10.20 1.50 15.05
CA GLY A 221 -9.95 2.59 15.99
C GLY A 221 -9.47 2.12 17.35
N SER A 222 -9.86 0.92 17.80
CA SER A 222 -9.35 0.34 19.05
C SER A 222 -7.84 0.10 19.03
N PHE A 223 -7.24 -0.04 17.85
CA PHE A 223 -5.79 -0.22 17.73
C PHE A 223 -4.99 1.04 18.06
N ALA A 224 -5.64 2.21 18.14
CA ALA A 224 -5.00 3.43 18.64
C ALA A 224 -4.47 3.27 20.07
N PHE A 225 -5.01 2.32 20.85
CA PHE A 225 -4.58 1.99 22.20
C PHE A 225 -3.47 0.93 22.28
N ALA A 226 -3.02 0.36 21.15
CA ALA A 226 -1.97 -0.66 21.14
C ALA A 226 -0.59 -0.07 21.47
N ASP A 227 0.28 -0.74 22.23
CA ASP A 227 1.60 -0.17 22.57
C ASP A 227 2.54 0.00 21.36
N ILE A 228 2.34 -0.80 20.32
CA ILE A 228 3.16 -0.82 19.12
C ILE A 228 2.67 0.25 18.14
N VAL A 229 3.51 1.25 17.84
CA VAL A 229 3.17 2.35 16.93
C VAL A 229 2.76 1.86 15.53
N LEU A 230 3.37 0.77 15.04
CA LEU A 230 3.00 0.14 13.78
C LEU A 230 1.53 -0.29 13.74
N ILE A 231 1.04 -0.86 14.85
CA ILE A 231 -0.35 -1.32 15.00
C ILE A 231 -1.29 -0.11 15.12
N LYS A 232 -0.91 0.93 15.89
CA LYS A 232 -1.67 2.19 15.98
C LYS A 232 -1.86 2.82 14.60
N ALA A 233 -0.77 2.93 13.85
CA ALA A 233 -0.75 3.52 12.51
C ALA A 233 -1.64 2.76 11.53
N LEU A 234 -1.52 1.43 11.48
CA LEU A 234 -2.34 0.61 10.61
C LEU A 234 -3.83 0.73 10.96
N GLY A 235 -4.20 0.58 12.23
CA GLY A 235 -5.59 0.65 12.64
C GLY A 235 -6.21 2.04 12.48
N LEU A 236 -5.47 3.11 12.81
CA LEU A 236 -5.94 4.47 12.61
C LEU A 236 -6.08 4.82 11.13
N GLY A 237 -5.14 4.37 10.29
CA GLY A 237 -5.24 4.51 8.83
C GLY A 237 -6.50 3.83 8.27
N ILE A 238 -6.80 2.60 8.73
CA ILE A 238 -8.01 1.89 8.32
C ILE A 238 -9.26 2.64 8.79
N ALA A 239 -9.31 3.04 10.05
CA ALA A 239 -10.45 3.75 10.62
C ALA A 239 -10.74 5.07 9.89
N ILE A 240 -9.70 5.87 9.61
CA ILE A 240 -9.84 7.15 8.90
C ILE A 240 -10.34 6.93 7.47
N ALA A 241 -9.73 6.00 6.73
CA ALA A 241 -10.14 5.71 5.36
C ALA A 241 -11.60 5.26 5.27
N VAL A 242 -12.00 4.31 6.12
CA VAL A 242 -13.37 3.78 6.11
C VAL A 242 -14.38 4.83 6.57
N ALA A 243 -14.03 5.66 7.57
CA ALA A 243 -14.88 6.76 7.99
C ALA A 243 -15.07 7.79 6.87
N LEU A 244 -14.00 8.18 6.18
CA LEU A 244 -14.06 9.09 5.02
C LEU A 244 -14.84 8.49 3.86
N ASP A 245 -14.64 7.20 3.56
CA ASP A 245 -15.35 6.51 2.49
C ASP A 245 -16.86 6.49 2.76
N ALA A 246 -17.26 6.03 3.95
CA ALA A 246 -18.66 5.88 4.31
C ALA A 246 -19.40 7.22 4.43
N THR A 247 -18.70 8.30 4.78
CA THR A 247 -19.31 9.62 5.00
C THR A 247 -19.08 10.56 3.82
N VAL A 248 -17.86 11.04 3.64
CA VAL A 248 -17.52 12.05 2.64
C VAL A 248 -17.72 11.48 1.23
N VAL A 249 -17.14 10.33 0.94
CA VAL A 249 -17.22 9.79 -0.42
C VAL A 249 -18.63 9.32 -0.73
N ARG A 250 -19.20 8.44 0.10
CA ARG A 250 -20.45 7.75 -0.21
C ARG A 250 -21.70 8.58 0.05
N ALA A 251 -21.73 9.39 1.11
CA ALA A 251 -22.90 10.21 1.41
C ALA A 251 -22.92 11.53 0.61
N LEU A 252 -21.75 12.03 0.16
CA LEU A 252 -21.66 13.32 -0.54
C LEU A 252 -21.14 13.20 -1.97
N LEU A 253 -19.91 12.72 -2.18
CA LEU A 253 -19.28 12.75 -3.52
C LEU A 253 -19.99 11.83 -4.52
N VAL A 254 -20.38 10.62 -4.11
CA VAL A 254 -21.05 9.65 -4.99
C VAL A 254 -22.40 10.20 -5.49
N PRO A 255 -23.33 10.67 -4.63
CA PRO A 255 -24.58 11.29 -5.10
C PRO A 255 -24.36 12.55 -5.94
N ALA A 256 -23.40 13.41 -5.55
CA ALA A 256 -23.11 14.65 -6.28
C ALA A 256 -22.60 14.37 -7.70
N THR A 257 -21.64 13.46 -7.84
CA THR A 257 -21.07 13.06 -9.14
C THR A 257 -22.10 12.34 -10.01
N MET A 258 -22.90 11.45 -9.41
CA MET A 258 -24.01 10.80 -10.11
C MET A 258 -25.04 11.81 -10.63
N ARG A 259 -25.33 12.86 -9.87
CA ARG A 259 -26.26 13.91 -10.30
C ARG A 259 -25.67 14.80 -11.40
N LEU A 260 -24.37 15.10 -11.34
CA LEU A 260 -23.69 15.94 -12.33
C LEU A 260 -23.59 15.25 -13.70
N LEU A 261 -23.24 13.96 -13.72
CA LEU A 261 -23.06 13.18 -14.94
C LEU A 261 -24.38 12.72 -15.58
N GLY A 262 -25.47 12.64 -14.80
CA GLY A 262 -26.80 12.33 -15.31
C GLY A 262 -26.86 11.05 -16.13
N HIS A 263 -27.29 11.14 -17.39
CA HIS A 263 -27.39 10.00 -18.30
C HIS A 263 -26.05 9.41 -18.72
N TRP A 264 -24.95 10.18 -18.66
CA TRP A 264 -23.63 9.69 -19.03
C TRP A 264 -23.14 8.57 -18.11
N ASN A 265 -23.59 8.56 -16.85
CA ASN A 265 -23.32 7.47 -15.92
C ASN A 265 -23.66 6.09 -16.49
N TRP A 266 -24.64 5.99 -17.39
CA TRP A 266 -25.15 4.71 -17.88
C TRP A 266 -24.66 4.40 -19.30
N TRP A 267 -23.69 5.17 -19.78
CA TRP A 267 -23.21 5.06 -21.16
C TRP A 267 -22.32 3.84 -21.37
N VAL A 268 -22.61 3.11 -22.46
CA VAL A 268 -21.79 2.02 -23.01
C VAL A 268 -21.69 2.20 -24.52
N PRO A 269 -20.51 1.98 -25.13
CA PRO A 269 -20.37 1.93 -26.57
C PRO A 269 -21.30 0.87 -27.20
N GLY A 270 -22.09 1.24 -28.21
CA GLY A 270 -23.14 0.38 -28.77
C GLY A 270 -22.66 -1.00 -29.27
N ARG A 271 -21.40 -1.13 -29.68
CA ARG A 271 -20.79 -2.43 -30.06
C ARG A 271 -20.50 -3.36 -28.87
N LEU A 272 -20.23 -2.80 -27.69
CA LEU A 272 -20.05 -3.59 -26.46
C LEU A 272 -21.40 -3.90 -25.81
N ALA A 273 -22.38 -2.99 -25.86
CA ALA A 273 -23.72 -3.22 -25.32
C ALA A 273 -24.35 -4.51 -25.87
N ALA A 274 -24.17 -4.76 -27.18
CA ALA A 274 -24.68 -5.94 -27.89
C ALA A 274 -23.97 -7.26 -27.56
N ARG A 275 -22.79 -7.23 -26.94
CA ARG A 275 -21.98 -8.42 -26.62
C ARG A 275 -21.95 -8.77 -25.13
N LEU A 276 -22.49 -7.90 -24.28
CA LEU A 276 -22.50 -8.09 -22.83
C LEU A 276 -23.63 -9.07 -22.45
N PRO A 277 -23.34 -10.17 -21.75
CA PRO A 277 -24.36 -11.08 -21.24
C PRO A 277 -25.26 -10.38 -20.21
N ASP A 278 -26.55 -10.72 -20.21
CA ASP A 278 -27.49 -10.20 -19.22
C ASP A 278 -27.43 -11.05 -17.94
N ILE A 279 -26.51 -10.69 -17.04
CA ILE A 279 -26.25 -11.45 -15.82
C ILE A 279 -27.33 -11.19 -14.76
N ALA A 280 -28.12 -10.12 -14.89
CA ALA A 280 -29.16 -9.75 -13.93
C ALA A 280 -30.37 -10.71 -13.95
N GLU A 281 -30.60 -11.41 -15.07
CA GLU A 281 -31.78 -12.26 -15.26
C GLU A 281 -31.66 -13.64 -14.59
N HIS A 282 -30.45 -14.08 -14.20
CA HIS A 282 -30.22 -15.44 -13.69
C HIS A 282 -30.18 -15.56 -12.15
N ALA A 283 -30.39 -14.46 -11.40
CA ALA A 283 -30.40 -14.49 -9.94
C ALA A 283 -31.82 -14.62 -9.33
N VAL A 284 -32.87 -14.71 -10.16
CA VAL A 284 -34.26 -14.81 -9.67
C VAL A 284 -35.05 -15.91 -10.41
N ASP A 285 -35.32 -16.97 -9.66
CA ASP A 285 -36.37 -18.01 -9.77
C ASP A 285 -36.13 -19.32 -10.56
N PRO A 286 -36.68 -20.49 -10.10
CA PRO A 286 -37.86 -20.62 -9.24
C PRO A 286 -37.71 -21.52 -7.99
N GLU A 287 -38.13 -21.02 -6.83
CA GLU A 287 -38.85 -21.86 -5.85
C GLU A 287 -40.12 -21.14 -5.37
N VAL A 288 -41.13 -21.23 -6.22
CA VAL A 288 -42.54 -21.05 -5.87
C VAL A 288 -43.16 -22.43 -5.67
N ARG A 289 -43.81 -22.61 -4.51
CA ARG A 289 -44.79 -23.65 -4.11
C ARG A 289 -44.26 -25.02 -3.63
N GLY A 290 -44.26 -25.14 -2.30
CA GLY A 290 -44.48 -26.37 -1.53
C GLY A 290 -45.09 -26.00 -0.19
#